data_AF-A0ABD5RX67-F1
#
_entry.id   AF-A0ABD5RX67-F1
#
_cell.length_a   1.000
_cell.length_b   1.000
_cell.length_c   1.000
_cell.angle_alpha   90.00
_cell.angle_beta   90.00
_cell.angle_gamma   90.00
#
_symmetry.space_group_name_H-M   'P 1'
#
loop_
_entity.id
_entity.type
_entity.pdbx_description
1 polymer ?
#
loop_
_entity_poly.entity_id
_entity_poly.type
_entity_poly.pdbx_seq_one_letter_code
_entity_poly.pdbx_strand_id
1 'polypeptide(L)'
;MAAEISDRVREIAEARGLPESEVFERALERGLEDLWEDLVLAQYLDGELDREEATERVGRTKVERADREREVVEEDVDWGLNA
;
A
#
# COMPACT_ATOMS: atom_id res chain seq x y z
N MET A 1 -7.23 19.60 -8.79
CA MET A 1 -7.37 18.56 -7.76
C MET A 1 -8.78 17.94 -7.73
N ALA A 2 -9.81 18.55 -7.14
CA ALA A 2 -11.14 17.91 -7.10
C ALA A 2 -11.77 17.70 -8.49
N ALA A 3 -11.65 18.69 -9.38
CA ALA A 3 -12.14 18.58 -10.77
C ALA A 3 -11.43 17.46 -11.55
N GLU A 4 -10.11 17.29 -11.38
CA GLU A 4 -9.34 16.23 -12.05
C GLU A 4 -9.71 14.83 -11.53
N ILE A 5 -10.04 14.70 -10.24
CA ILE A 5 -10.49 13.43 -9.67
C ILE A 5 -11.87 13.08 -10.24
N SER A 6 -12.79 14.04 -10.29
CA SER A 6 -14.11 13.84 -10.90
C SER A 6 -14.03 13.48 -12.38
N ASP A 7 -13.13 14.09 -13.14
CA ASP A 7 -12.95 13.77 -14.56
C ASP A 7 -12.39 12.35 -14.77
N ARG A 8 -11.42 11.91 -13.94
CA ARG A 8 -10.92 10.52 -13.97
C ARG A 8 -12.00 9.50 -13.61
N VAL A 9 -12.85 9.80 -12.62
CA VAL A 9 -13.95 8.91 -12.25
C VAL A 9 -14.96 8.78 -13.39
N ARG A 10 -15.32 9.91 -14.03
CA ARG A 10 -16.21 9.89 -15.20
C ARG A 10 -15.64 9.04 -16.33
N GLU A 11 -14.37 9.23 -16.68
CA GLU A 11 -13.72 8.46 -17.75
C GLU A 11 -13.70 6.95 -17.47
N ILE A 12 -13.42 6.55 -16.22
CA ILE A 12 -13.45 5.15 -15.80
C ILE A 12 -14.88 4.58 -15.83
N ALA A 13 -15.85 5.36 -15.35
CA ALA A 13 -17.27 4.98 -15.32
C ALA A 13 -17.79 4.72 -16.75
N GLU A 14 -17.51 5.63 -17.68
CA GLU A 14 -17.87 5.51 -19.10
C GLU A 14 -17.19 4.28 -19.74
N ALA A 15 -15.88 4.11 -19.55
CA ALA A 15 -15.12 3.01 -20.15
C ALA A 15 -15.55 1.62 -19.63
N ARG A 16 -16.03 1.55 -18.39
CA ARG A 16 -16.43 0.29 -17.73
C ARG A 16 -17.95 0.06 -17.75
N GLY A 17 -18.74 1.05 -18.18
CA GLY A 17 -20.20 0.99 -18.14
C GLY A 17 -20.76 0.92 -16.71
N LEU A 18 -20.09 1.58 -15.76
CA LEU A 18 -20.46 1.59 -14.34
C LEU A 18 -20.97 2.97 -13.91
N PRO A 19 -21.79 3.05 -12.86
CA PRO A 19 -22.09 4.33 -12.22
C PRO A 19 -20.82 4.97 -11.64
N GLU A 20 -20.69 6.30 -11.73
CA GLU A 20 -19.58 7.04 -11.08
C GLU A 20 -19.50 6.75 -9.58
N SER A 21 -20.63 6.57 -8.90
CA SER A 21 -20.68 6.23 -7.47
C SER A 21 -19.99 4.90 -7.15
N GLU A 22 -20.15 3.90 -8.01
CA GLU A 22 -19.51 2.58 -7.84
C GLU A 22 -18.00 2.67 -8.08
N VAL A 23 -17.57 3.52 -9.01
CA VAL A 23 -16.14 3.80 -9.23
C VAL A 23 -15.55 4.50 -8.01
N PHE A 24 -16.24 5.49 -7.44
CA PHE A 24 -15.82 6.18 -6.22
C PHE A 24 -15.71 5.24 -5.03
N GLU A 25 -16.72 4.41 -4.78
CA GLU A 25 -16.75 3.45 -3.67
C GLU A 25 -15.56 2.49 -3.77
N ARG A 26 -15.34 1.90 -4.95
CA ARG A 26 -14.22 1.00 -5.20
C ARG A 26 -12.85 1.67 -5.08
N ALA A 27 -12.74 2.95 -5.43
CA ALA A 27 -11.51 3.71 -5.29
C ALA A 27 -11.23 4.00 -3.81
N LEU A 28 -12.27 4.33 -3.05
CA LEU A 28 -12.17 4.57 -1.61
C LEU A 28 -11.80 3.29 -0.86
N GLU A 29 -12.47 2.18 -1.15
CA GLU A 29 -12.17 0.87 -0.53
C GLU A 29 -10.72 0.47 -0.76
N ARG A 30 -10.25 0.50 -2.00
CA ARG A 30 -8.85 0.19 -2.32
C ARG A 30 -7.88 1.16 -1.66
N GLY A 31 -8.16 2.46 -1.72
CA GLY A 31 -7.30 3.46 -1.10
C GLY A 31 -7.19 3.27 0.42
N LEU A 32 -8.28 2.89 1.09
CA LEU A 32 -8.26 2.59 2.52
C LEU A 32 -7.48 1.30 2.82
N GLU A 33 -7.62 0.27 1.99
CA GLU A 33 -6.86 -0.97 2.13
C GLU A 33 -5.35 -0.72 1.96
N ASP A 34 -4.95 0.06 0.95
CA ASP A 34 -3.56 0.44 0.69
C ASP A 34 -2.99 1.25 1.88
N LEU A 35 -3.72 2.26 2.36
CA LEU A 35 -3.31 3.07 3.50
C LEU A 35 -3.18 2.26 4.80
N TRP A 36 -4.07 1.29 4.99
CA TRP A 36 -4.02 0.39 6.15
C TRP A 36 -2.79 -0.53 6.09
N GLU A 37 -2.50 -1.08 4.92
CA GLU A 37 -1.31 -1.89 4.68
C GLU A 37 -0.03 -1.11 5.01
N ASP A 38 0.11 0.09 4.45
CA ASP A 38 1.28 0.96 4.68
C ASP A 38 1.49 1.22 6.17
N LEU A 39 0.41 1.54 6.91
CA LEU A 39 0.47 1.81 8.34
C LEU A 39 0.92 0.58 9.16
N VAL A 40 0.42 -0.61 8.84
CA VAL A 40 0.78 -1.83 9.56
C VAL A 40 2.23 -2.24 9.26
N LEU A 41 2.64 -2.16 7.99
CA LEU A 41 4.00 -2.50 7.59
C LEU A 41 5.03 -1.51 8.17
N ALA A 42 4.71 -0.22 8.23
CA ALA A 42 5.56 0.77 8.89
C ALA A 42 5.79 0.42 10.38
N GLN A 43 4.72 0.19 11.14
CA GLN A 43 4.81 -0.24 12.54
C GLN A 43 5.60 -1.55 12.71
N TYR A 44 5.46 -2.50 11.79
CA TYR A 44 6.24 -3.73 11.80
C TYR A 44 7.74 -3.46 11.58
N LEU A 45 8.09 -2.67 10.58
CA LEU A 45 9.49 -2.33 10.26
C LEU A 45 10.14 -1.49 11.36
N ASP A 46 9.37 -0.62 12.02
CA ASP A 46 9.81 0.17 13.18
C ASP A 46 9.90 -0.67 14.47
N GLY A 47 9.49 -1.94 14.45
CA GLY A 47 9.55 -2.86 15.58
C GLY A 47 8.45 -2.64 16.62
N GLU A 48 7.42 -1.86 16.30
CA GLU A 48 6.24 -1.60 17.14
C GLU A 48 5.24 -2.75 17.09
N LEU A 49 5.26 -3.56 16.01
CA LEU A 49 4.48 -4.79 15.88
C LEU A 49 5.41 -5.98 15.66
N ASP A 50 5.04 -7.12 16.23
CA ASP A 50 5.72 -8.36 15.90
C ASP A 50 5.24 -8.95 14.56
N ARG A 51 6.01 -9.92 14.07
CA ARG A 51 5.76 -10.54 12.75
C ARG A 51 4.44 -11.30 12.70
N GLU A 52 4.02 -11.91 13.80
CA GLU A 52 2.77 -12.67 13.87
C GLU A 52 1.58 -11.70 13.82
N GLU A 53 1.63 -10.62 14.60
CA GLU A 53 0.62 -9.55 14.58
C GLU A 53 0.49 -8.87 13.21
N ALA A 54 1.62 -8.54 12.57
CA ALA A 54 1.62 -7.97 11.23
C ALA A 54 1.04 -8.97 10.21
N THR A 55 1.40 -10.25 10.32
CA THR A 55 0.90 -11.32 9.44
C THR A 55 -0.61 -11.52 9.59
N GLU A 56 -1.15 -11.41 10.80
CA GLU A 56 -2.60 -11.50 11.04
C GLU A 56 -3.35 -10.34 10.38
N ARG A 57 -2.79 -9.13 10.42
CA ARG A 57 -3.46 -7.90 9.92
C ARG A 57 -3.40 -7.72 8.42
N VAL A 58 -2.26 -8.01 7.79
CA VAL A 58 -2.07 -7.78 6.34
C VAL A 58 -1.77 -9.06 5.55
N GLY A 59 -1.48 -10.16 6.22
CA GLY A 59 -1.16 -11.43 5.59
C GLY A 59 0.33 -11.63 5.36
N ARG A 60 0.73 -12.91 5.40
CA ARG A 60 2.13 -13.35 5.36
C ARG A 60 2.91 -12.84 4.16
N THR A 61 2.30 -12.87 2.97
CA THR A 61 2.96 -12.48 1.72
C THR A 61 3.44 -11.04 1.74
N LYS A 62 2.66 -10.12 2.33
CA LYS A 62 3.01 -8.70 2.42
C LYS A 62 4.15 -8.48 3.39
N VAL A 63 4.12 -9.15 4.54
CA VAL A 63 5.20 -9.12 5.55
C VAL A 63 6.51 -9.67 4.98
N GLU A 64 6.47 -10.83 4.31
CA GLU A 64 7.67 -11.42 3.69
C GLU A 64 8.26 -10.53 2.59
N ARG A 65 7.42 -9.81 1.85
CA ARG A 65 7.88 -8.83 0.88
C ARG A 65 8.58 -7.66 1.57
N ALA A 66 8.00 -7.10 2.63
CA ALA A 66 8.60 -6.00 3.39
C ALA A 66 9.95 -6.38 4.00
N ASP A 67 10.08 -7.62 4.53
CA ASP A 67 11.35 -8.15 5.02
C ASP A 67 12.44 -8.17 3.95
N ARG A 68 12.11 -8.65 2.74
CA ARG A 68 13.05 -8.67 1.61
C ARG A 68 13.42 -7.26 1.15
N GLU A 69 12.46 -6.34 1.09
CA GLU A 69 12.71 -4.96 0.71
C GLU A 69 13.63 -4.26 1.73
N ARG A 70 13.45 -4.52 3.03
CA ARG A 70 14.37 -4.05 4.08
C ARG A 70 15.79 -4.57 3.87
N GLU A 71 15.95 -5.87 3.64
CA GLU A 71 17.27 -6.50 3.43
C GLU A 71 18.03 -5.85 2.26
N VAL A 72 17.37 -5.62 1.13
CA VAL A 72 17.98 -4.94 -0.03
C VAL A 72 18.42 -3.51 0.30
N VAL A 73 17.59 -2.76 1.03
CA VAL A 73 17.94 -1.39 1.44
C VAL A 73 19.11 -1.39 2.42
N GLU A 74 19.14 -2.33 3.36
CA GLU A 74 20.26 -2.49 4.30
C GLU A 74 21.57 -2.83 3.57
N GLU A 75 21.53 -3.73 2.58
CA GLU A 75 22.69 -4.03 1.71
C GLU A 75 23.20 -2.79 0.97
N ASP A 76 22.31 -1.98 0.39
CA ASP A 76 22.66 -0.75 -0.31
C ASP A 76 23.31 0.29 0.64
N VAL A 77 22.77 0.42 1.86
CA VAL A 77 23.32 1.31 2.89
C VAL A 77 24.70 0.83 3.32
N ASP A 78 24.87 -0.46 3.60
CA ASP A 78 26.14 -1.04 4.04
C ASP A 78 27.21 -0.91 2.94
N TRP A 79 26.83 -1.09 1.67
CA TRP A 79 27.70 -0.80 0.53
C TRP A 79 28.16 0.66 0.54
N GLY A 80 27.23 1.62 0.72
CA GLY A 80 27.56 3.04 0.75
C GLY A 80 28.45 3.47 1.93
N LEU A 81 28.34 2.79 3.08
CA LEU A 81 29.16 3.05 4.27
C LEU A 81 30.56 2.45 4.19
N ASN A 82 30.74 1.36 3.43
CA ASN A 82 31.99 0.62 3.30
C ASN A 82 32.73 0.86 1.96
N ALA A 83 32.26 1.79 1.13
CA ALA A 83 32.87 2.17 -0.16
C ALA A 83 34.01 3.21 -0.05
#